data_AF-A0A485C8J4-F1
#
_entry.id   AF-A0A485C8J4-F1
#
_cell.length_a   1.000
_cell.length_b   1.000
_cell.length_c   1.000
_cell.angle_alpha   90.00
_cell.angle_beta   90.00
_cell.angle_gamma   90.00
#
_symmetry.space_group_name_H-M   'P 1'
#
loop_
_entity.id
_entity.type
_entity.pdbx_description
1 polymer ?
#
loop_
_entity_poly.entity_id
_entity_poly.type
_entity_poly.pdbx_seq_one_letter_code
_entity_poly.pdbx_strand_id
1 'polypeptide(L)'
;MLTTAALFQLAMQCAPAVYPDTIHDITRTESGLNPYAIAEIVPVKGGRSRVISHLPSSKDEALKIVEAIKQKKHRYSVGLMQITSTNFPAVRRKRRIHV
;
A
#
# COMPACT_ATOMS: atom_id res chain seq x y z
N MET A 1 9.24 9.70 -3.83
CA MET A 1 8.26 9.85 -2.74
C MET A 1 7.17 10.80 -3.18
N LEU A 2 5.95 10.64 -2.67
CA LEU A 2 4.83 11.54 -2.95
C LEU A 2 5.00 12.84 -2.15
N THR A 3 4.66 13.98 -2.74
CA THR A 3 4.68 15.27 -2.03
C THR A 3 3.44 15.41 -1.14
N THR A 4 3.57 16.13 -0.02
CA THR A 4 2.44 16.40 0.88
C THR A 4 1.31 17.14 0.17
N ALA A 5 1.63 18.07 -0.74
CA ALA A 5 0.62 18.78 -1.53
C ALA A 5 -0.19 17.83 -2.44
N ALA A 6 0.49 16.90 -3.13
CA ALA A 6 -0.20 15.91 -3.97
C ALA A 6 -1.06 14.95 -3.12
N LEU A 7 -0.58 14.56 -1.94
CA LEU A 7 -1.34 13.75 -1.00
C LEU A 7 -2.59 14.48 -0.51
N PHE A 8 -2.48 15.74 -0.10
CA PHE A 8 -3.59 16.56 0.36
C PHE A 8 -4.64 16.77 -0.71
N GLN A 9 -4.21 16.99 -1.96
CA GLN A 9 -5.15 17.08 -3.08
C GLN A 9 -5.95 15.78 -3.26
N LEU A 10 -5.29 14.63 -3.18
CA LEU A 10 -5.96 13.34 -3.26
C LEU A 10 -6.89 13.10 -2.05
N ALA A 11 -6.45 13.48 -0.85
CA ALA A 11 -7.24 13.39 0.38
C ALA A 11 -8.54 14.20 0.28
N MET A 12 -8.46 15.45 -0.16
CA MET A 12 -9.63 16.33 -0.35
C MET A 12 -10.58 15.78 -1.41
N GLN A 13 -10.07 15.18 -2.50
CA GLN A 13 -10.91 14.60 -3.54
C GLN A 13 -11.57 13.28 -3.12
N CYS A 14 -10.89 12.46 -2.32
CA CYS A 14 -11.28 11.07 -2.09
C CYS A 14 -11.92 10.81 -0.72
N ALA A 15 -11.62 11.65 0.25
CA ALA A 15 -12.04 11.52 1.64
C ALA A 15 -12.21 12.92 2.28
N PRO A 16 -13.07 13.81 1.72
CA PRO A 16 -13.20 15.18 2.20
C PRO A 16 -13.68 15.28 3.67
N ALA A 17 -14.26 14.21 4.21
CA ALA A 17 -14.66 14.13 5.61
C ALA A 17 -13.52 13.74 6.57
N VAL A 18 -12.32 13.44 6.07
CA VAL A 18 -11.14 13.10 6.87
C VAL A 18 -10.16 14.26 6.80
N TYR A 19 -9.71 14.74 7.95
CA TYR A 19 -8.76 15.84 8.01
C TYR A 19 -7.44 15.46 7.31
N PRO A 20 -6.87 16.31 6.42
CA PRO A 20 -5.71 15.95 5.61
C PRO A 20 -4.49 15.53 6.43
N ASP A 21 -4.27 16.13 7.60
CA ASP A 21 -3.13 15.77 8.47
C ASP A 21 -3.25 14.33 8.98
N THR A 22 -4.46 13.83 9.25
CA THR A 22 -4.67 12.41 9.62
C THR A 22 -4.21 11.47 8.49
N ILE A 23 -4.52 11.80 7.23
CA ILE A 23 -4.07 11.02 6.08
C ILE A 23 -2.54 11.11 5.93
N HIS A 24 -1.98 12.30 6.12
CA HIS A 24 -0.52 12.48 6.08
C HIS A 24 0.20 11.67 7.16
N ASP A 25 -0.25 11.71 8.40
CA ASP A 25 0.36 10.98 9.51
C ASP A 25 0.30 9.46 9.30
N ILE A 26 -0.81 8.94 8.78
CA ILE A 26 -0.93 7.53 8.39
C ILE A 26 0.07 7.21 7.28
N THR A 27 0.07 7.96 6.17
CA THR A 27 0.93 7.64 5.02
C THR A 27 2.43 7.81 5.30
N ARG A 28 2.79 8.70 6.23
CA ARG A 28 4.15 8.85 6.72
C ARG A 28 4.57 7.64 7.56
N THR A 29 3.71 7.20 8.47
CA THR A 29 3.97 6.04 9.35
C THR A 29 4.05 4.74 8.55
N GLU A 30 3.13 4.54 7.61
CA GLU A 30 2.97 3.28 6.89
C GLU A 30 4.00 3.09 5.77
N SER A 31 4.39 4.15 5.07
CA SER A 31 5.27 4.01 3.90
C SER A 31 6.35 5.08 3.75
N GLY A 32 6.44 6.03 4.69
CA GLY A 32 7.31 7.19 4.53
C GLY A 32 6.98 8.01 3.28
N LEU A 33 5.70 8.06 2.88
CA LEU A 33 5.25 8.69 1.63
C LEU A 33 5.82 8.01 0.36
N ASN A 34 6.28 6.76 0.43
CA ASN A 34 6.62 5.98 -0.75
C ASN A 34 5.35 5.32 -1.34
N PRO A 35 4.91 5.70 -2.56
CA PRO A 35 3.71 5.11 -3.18
C PRO A 35 3.91 3.66 -3.62
N TYR A 36 5.15 3.17 -3.65
CA TYR A 36 5.50 1.84 -4.12
C TYR A 36 6.00 0.91 -3.01
N ALA A 37 5.94 1.32 -1.73
CA ALA A 37 6.34 0.46 -0.63
C ALA A 37 5.50 -0.83 -0.59
N ILE A 38 6.18 -1.97 -0.43
CA ILE A 38 5.54 -3.29 -0.34
C ILE A 38 6.06 -3.99 0.89
N ALA A 39 5.15 -4.50 1.72
CA ALA A 39 5.48 -5.42 2.81
C ALA A 39 5.02 -6.83 2.43
N GLU A 40 5.96 -7.74 2.16
CA GLU A 40 5.70 -9.16 1.94
C GLU A 40 5.54 -9.87 3.29
N ILE A 41 4.44 -10.60 3.44
CA ILE A 41 4.11 -11.36 4.66
C ILE A 41 4.41 -12.84 4.37
N VAL A 42 5.55 -13.29 4.85
CA VAL A 42 6.08 -14.65 4.65
C VAL A 42 5.61 -15.54 5.80
N PRO A 43 4.83 -16.60 5.54
CA PRO A 43 4.46 -17.55 6.58
C PRO A 43 5.71 -18.30 7.08
N VAL A 44 5.79 -18.49 8.40
CA VAL A 44 6.82 -19.34 9.02
C VAL A 44 6.15 -20.41 9.87
N LYS A 45 6.91 -21.43 10.30
CA LYS A 45 6.37 -22.54 11.10
C LYS A 45 5.68 -22.04 12.37
N GLY A 46 4.61 -22.72 12.77
CA GLY A 46 3.86 -22.42 14.00
C GLY A 46 2.91 -21.23 13.90
N GLY A 47 2.37 -20.94 12.70
CA GLY A 47 1.33 -19.91 12.50
C GLY A 47 1.82 -18.46 12.60
N ARG A 48 3.13 -18.26 12.73
CA ARG A 48 3.74 -16.92 12.73
C ARG A 48 4.00 -16.45 11.30
N SER A 49 4.34 -15.17 11.15
CA SER A 49 4.77 -14.61 9.88
C SER A 49 5.96 -13.67 10.08
N ARG A 50 6.80 -13.57 9.06
CA ARG A 50 7.90 -12.60 8.97
C ARG A 50 7.58 -11.60 7.88
N VAL A 51 7.93 -10.34 8.09
CA VAL A 51 7.77 -9.28 7.09
C VAL A 51 9.09 -9.06 6.35
N ILE A 52 9.02 -8.93 5.02
CA ILE A 52 10.12 -8.42 4.19
C ILE A 52 9.65 -7.12 3.55
N SER A 53 10.40 -6.05 3.78
CA SER A 53 10.12 -4.74 3.18
C SER A 53 10.82 -4.62 1.83
N HIS A 54 10.07 -4.18 0.83
CA HIS A 54 10.58 -3.84 -0.49
C HIS A 54 10.30 -2.36 -0.78
N LEU A 55 11.32 -1.62 -1.21
CA LEU A 55 11.24 -0.18 -1.49
C LEU A 55 11.62 0.11 -2.95
N PRO A 56 10.81 -0.36 -3.93
CA PRO A 56 11.07 -0.13 -5.33
C PRO A 56 11.05 1.35 -5.69
N SER A 57 11.83 1.70 -6.70
CA SER A 57 11.99 3.04 -7.25
C SER A 57 10.90 3.41 -8.27
N SER A 58 10.22 2.41 -8.85
CA SER A 58 9.26 2.59 -9.94
C SER A 58 8.06 1.65 -9.82
N LYS A 59 6.98 2.00 -10.55
CA LYS A 59 5.78 1.16 -10.67
C LYS A 59 6.10 -0.21 -11.27
N ASP A 60 6.94 -0.26 -12.31
CA ASP A 60 7.27 -1.52 -13.00
C ASP A 60 8.08 -2.47 -12.11
N GLU A 61 9.01 -1.92 -11.32
CA GLU A 61 9.75 -2.69 -10.32
C GLU A 61 8.82 -3.23 -9.23
N ALA A 62 7.89 -2.39 -8.74
CA ALA A 62 6.89 -2.79 -7.77
C ALA A 62 5.99 -3.92 -8.31
N LEU A 63 5.57 -3.85 -9.57
CA LEU A 63 4.75 -4.90 -10.21
C LEU A 63 5.52 -6.22 -10.33
N LYS A 64 6.80 -6.20 -10.69
CA LYS A 64 7.65 -7.41 -10.74
C LYS A 64 7.77 -8.07 -9.36
N ILE A 65 7.98 -7.27 -8.32
CA ILE A 65 8.05 -7.77 -6.93
C ILE A 65 6.71 -8.39 -6.51
N VAL A 66 5.59 -7.70 -6.75
CA VAL A 66 4.25 -8.21 -6.43
C VAL A 66 3.97 -9.53 -7.14
N GLU A 67 4.38 -9.68 -8.40
CA GLU A 67 4.18 -10.93 -9.15
C GLU A 67 5.00 -12.08 -8.55
N ALA A 68 6.25 -11.82 -8.18
CA ALA A 68 7.09 -12.82 -7.49
C ALA A 68 6.49 -13.24 -6.12
N ILE A 69 5.91 -12.30 -5.37
CA ILE A 69 5.21 -12.58 -4.11
C ILE A 69 3.97 -13.46 -4.34
N LYS A 70 3.17 -13.15 -5.38
CA LYS A 70 1.98 -13.92 -5.74
C LYS A 70 2.32 -15.35 -6.14
N GLN A 71 3.39 -15.57 -6.89
CA GLN A 71 3.86 -16.91 -7.26
C GLN A 71 4.20 -17.75 -6.02
N LYS A 72 4.75 -17.12 -4.98
CA LYS A 72 4.99 -17.76 -3.67
C LYS A 72 3.73 -17.97 -2.83
N LYS A 73 2.57 -17.47 -3.28
CA LYS A 73 1.29 -17.45 -2.55
C LYS A 73 1.39 -16.73 -1.18
N HIS A 74 2.30 -15.78 -1.07
CA HIS A 74 2.44 -14.95 0.12
C HIS A 74 1.41 -13.82 0.13
N ARG A 75 1.03 -13.38 1.33
CA ARG A 75 0.24 -12.14 1.49
C ARG A 75 1.18 -10.95 1.40
N TYR A 76 0.64 -9.78 1.06
CA TYR A 76 1.43 -8.57 1.00
C TYR A 76 0.60 -7.31 1.20
N SER A 77 1.18 -6.28 1.79
CA SER A 77 0.62 -4.93 1.86
C SER A 77 1.29 -4.02 0.85
N VAL A 78 0.55 -3.05 0.29
CA VAL A 78 1.08 -2.15 -0.74
C VAL A 78 0.72 -0.69 -0.52
N GLY A 79 1.60 0.18 -1.01
CA GLY A 79 1.35 1.60 -1.24
C GLY A 79 1.34 2.45 0.03
N LEU A 80 0.78 3.65 -0.10
CA LEU A 80 0.85 4.70 0.91
C LEU A 80 0.26 4.32 2.27
N MET A 81 -0.78 3.47 2.27
CA MET A 81 -1.51 3.07 3.48
C MET A 81 -1.33 1.57 3.80
N GLN A 82 -0.36 0.92 3.16
CA GLN A 82 -0.04 -0.50 3.39
C GLN A 82 -1.27 -1.43 3.43
N ILE A 83 -2.18 -1.28 2.47
CA ILE A 83 -3.40 -2.10 2.40
C ILE A 83 -2.99 -3.53 2.05
N THR A 84 -3.37 -4.50 2.88
CA THR A 84 -3.07 -5.92 2.66
C THR A 84 -3.89 -6.49 1.50
N SER A 85 -3.30 -7.41 0.74
CA SER A 85 -3.88 -8.08 -0.42
C SER A 85 -5.20 -8.78 -0.15
N THR A 86 -5.43 -9.23 1.08
CA THR A 86 -6.70 -9.80 1.55
C THR A 86 -7.85 -8.78 1.57
N ASN A 87 -7.54 -7.48 1.67
CA ASN A 87 -8.53 -6.41 1.78
C ASN A 87 -8.83 -5.74 0.43
N PHE A 88 -8.10 -6.09 -0.64
CA PHE A 88 -8.29 -5.53 -1.99
C PHE A 88 -9.73 -5.64 -2.51
N PRO A 89 -10.45 -6.77 -2.34
CA PRO A 89 -11.83 -6.86 -2.81
C PRO A 89 -12.77 -5.83 -2.15
N ALA A 90 -12.55 -5.51 -0.88
CA ALA A 90 -13.37 -4.54 -0.15
C ALA A 90 -13.08 -3.11 -0.60
N VAL A 91 -11.80 -2.75 -0.76
CA VAL A 91 -11.41 -1.37 -1.12
C VAL A 91 -11.61 -1.05 -2.61
N ARG A 92 -11.52 -2.05 -3.51
CA ARG A 92 -11.85 -1.88 -4.93
C ARG A 92 -13.35 -1.70 -5.18
N ARG A 93 -14.21 -2.28 -4.35
CA ARG A 93 -15.68 -2.19 -4.52
C ARG A 93 -16.26 -0.82 -4.20
N LYS A 94 -15.60 -0.03 -3.35
CA LYS A 94 -16.12 1.28 -2.94
C LYS A 94 -15.96 2.38 -3.99
N ARG A 95 -15.36 2.11 -5.15
CA ARG A 95 -15.27 3.08 -6.24
C ARG A 95 -15.32 2.38 -7.60
N ARG A 96 -16.16 2.89 -8.53
CA ARG A 96 -15.86 2.86 -9.96
C ARG A 96 -14.57 3.66 -10.18
N ILE A 97 -13.42 3.10 -9.82
CA ILE A 97 -12.13 3.58 -10.30
C ILE A 97 -11.97 2.96 -11.68
N HIS A 98 -12.16 3.77 -12.71
CA HIS A 98 -11.57 3.49 -14.01
C HIS A 98 -10.06 3.69 -13.81
N VAL A 99 -9.31 2.58 -13.83
CA VAL A 99 -7.90 2.60 -14.20
C VAL A 99 -7.85 2.27 -15.67
#